data_AF-A0A661Q5J1-F1
#
_entry.id   AF-A0A661Q5J1-F1
#
_cell.length_a   1.000
_cell.length_b   1.000
_cell.length_c   1.000
_cell.angle_alpha   90.00
_cell.angle_beta   90.00
_cell.angle_gamma   90.00
#
_symmetry.space_group_name_H-M   'P 1'
#
loop_
_entity.id
_entity.type
_entity.pdbx_description
1 polymer ?
#
loop_
_entity_poly.entity_id
_entity_poly.type
_entity_poly.pdbx_seq_one_letter_code
_entity_poly.pdbx_strand_id
1 'polypeptide(L)' 'MLSFAFACTGWTASTPEEIARLGKDLTFVGAEKAGNQAGTIPAWDGGITAPPAGYKKGMDYIDPYA' A
#
# COMPACT_ATOMS: atom_id res chain seq x y z
N MET A 1 -25.97 31.23 -19.33
CA MET A 1 -25.08 30.05 -19.28
C MET A 1 -24.18 30.24 -18.08
N LEU A 2 -24.51 29.58 -16.96
CA LEU A 2 -23.75 29.69 -15.72
C LEU A 2 -22.53 28.76 -15.85
N SER A 3 -21.34 29.32 -16.04
CA SER A 3 -20.10 28.55 -16.18
C SER A 3 -19.79 27.84 -14.86
N PHE A 4 -19.76 26.51 -14.89
CA PHE A 4 -19.24 25.68 -13.81
C PHE A 4 -17.72 25.62 -13.98
N ALA A 5 -16.97 26.34 -13.15
CA ALA A 5 -15.51 26.24 -13.11
C ALA A 5 -15.13 24.96 -12.36
N PHE A 6 -14.65 23.96 -13.10
CA PHE A 6 -14.05 22.76 -12.50
C PHE A 6 -12.63 23.14 -12.04
N ALA A 7 -12.51 23.60 -10.80
CA ALA A 7 -11.20 23.83 -10.19
C ALA A 7 -10.51 22.47 -10.01
N CYS A 8 -9.45 22.22 -10.78
CA CYS A 8 -8.55 21.11 -10.55
C CYS A 8 -7.87 21.37 -9.20
N THR A 9 -8.40 20.77 -8.13
CA THR A 9 -7.77 20.77 -6.81
C THR A 9 -6.41 20.12 -6.95
N GLY A 10 -5.34 20.93 -6.89
CA GLY A 10 -3.98 20.44 -7.09
C GLY A 10 -3.65 19.29 -6.15
N TRP A 11 -3.14 18.19 -6.71
CA TRP A 11 -2.49 17.16 -5.91
C TRP A 11 -1.24 17.78 -5.28
N THR A 12 -1.30 18.10 -3.99
CA THR A 12 -0.12 18.49 -3.24
C THR A 12 0.75 17.25 -3.07
N ALA A 13 2.01 17.33 -3.48
CA ALA A 13 2.99 16.29 -3.17
C ALA A 13 3.09 16.13 -1.65
N SER A 14 3.28 14.89 -1.18
CA SER A 14 3.54 14.60 0.23
C SER A 14 4.74 15.41 0.73
N THR A 15 4.62 15.93 1.95
CA THR A 15 5.70 16.65 2.63
C THR A 15 6.86 15.71 2.97
N PRO A 16 8.10 16.22 3.12
CA PRO A 16 9.24 15.42 3.57
C PRO A 16 8.97 14.68 4.89
N GLU A 17 8.20 15.29 5.79
CA GLU A 17 7.80 14.73 7.07
C GLU A 17 6.87 13.53 6.90
N GLU A 18 5.90 13.61 5.98
CA GLU A 18 5.01 12.49 5.64
C GLU A 18 5.77 11.35 4.95
N ILE A 19 6.72 11.67 4.07
CA ILE A 19 7.58 10.67 3.43
C ILE A 19 8.46 9.96 4.46
N ALA A 20 8.95 10.69 5.48
CA ALA A 20 9.78 10.13 6.55
C ALA A 20 9.03 9.11 7.45
N ARG A 21 7.70 9.04 7.34
CA ARG A 21 6.85 8.04 8.03
C ARG A 21 6.72 6.73 7.25
N LEU A 22 6.93 6.75 5.92
CA LEU A 22 6.91 5.55 5.09
C LEU A 22 7.98 4.56 5.56
N GLY A 23 7.58 3.29 5.70
CA GLY A 23 8.42 2.20 6.20
C GLY A 23 8.58 2.15 7.73
N LYS A 24 8.26 3.22 8.46
CA LYS A 24 8.28 3.27 9.93
C LYS A 24 6.93 2.86 10.51
N ASP A 25 6.00 3.80 10.58
CA ASP A 25 4.61 3.64 11.03
C ASP A 25 3.67 3.43 9.86
N LEU A 26 4.05 3.85 8.65
CA LEU A 26 3.28 3.60 7.43
C LEU A 26 3.92 2.48 6.58
N THR A 27 3.08 1.73 5.90
CA THR A 27 3.46 0.84 4.79
C THR A 27 3.99 1.68 3.61
N PHE A 28 4.64 1.04 2.65
CA PHE A 28 5.18 1.70 1.45
C PHE A 28 4.11 2.39 0.58
N VAL A 29 2.83 2.02 0.75
CA VAL A 29 1.67 2.68 0.12
C VAL A 29 1.01 3.75 1.00
N GLY A 30 1.55 4.03 2.18
CA GLY A 30 1.04 5.06 3.09
C GLY A 30 -0.08 4.60 4.04
N ALA A 31 -0.40 3.29 4.11
CA ALA A 31 -1.36 2.76 5.08
C ALA A 31 -0.72 2.52 6.46
N GLU A 32 -1.48 2.61 7.54
CA GLU A 32 -1.02 2.31 8.90
C GLU A 32 -0.45 0.89 9.03
N LYS A 33 0.75 0.75 9.61
CA LYS A 33 1.45 -0.54 9.74
C LYS A 33 0.94 -1.37 10.91
N ALA A 34 0.42 -0.75 11.97
CA ALA A 34 0.01 -1.44 13.19
C ALA A 34 -1.26 -2.31 13.05
N GLY A 35 -2.03 -2.17 11.97
CA GLY A 35 -3.35 -2.80 11.83
C GLY A 35 -4.46 -1.93 12.45
N ASN A 36 -5.61 -2.52 12.80
CA ASN A 36 -6.72 -1.79 13.41
C ASN A 36 -7.01 -2.21 14.86
N GLN A 37 -7.62 -1.31 15.62
CA GLN A 37 -8.02 -1.58 17.01
C GLN A 37 -9.04 -2.71 17.14
N ALA A 38 -9.86 -2.93 16.10
CA ALA A 38 -10.82 -4.02 16.06
C ALA A 38 -10.17 -5.41 15.89
N GLY A 39 -8.85 -5.48 15.65
CA GLY A 39 -8.11 -6.73 15.47
C GLY A 39 -8.48 -7.51 14.20
N THR A 40 -9.27 -6.93 13.30
CA THR A 40 -9.66 -7.56 12.03
C THR A 40 -8.62 -7.35 10.93
N ILE A 41 -7.76 -6.35 11.08
CA ILE A 41 -6.63 -6.08 10.19
C ILE A 41 -5.35 -6.33 10.99
N PRO A 42 -4.54 -7.35 10.64
CA PRO A 42 -3.28 -7.62 11.30
C PRO A 42 -2.25 -6.53 10.98
N ALA A 43 -1.21 -6.44 11.81
CA ALA A 43 -0.06 -5.60 11.51
C ALA A 43 0.61 -6.05 10.20
N TRP A 44 1.16 -5.09 9.47
CA TRP A 44 1.83 -5.35 8.20
C TRP A 44 3.33 -5.63 8.41
N ASP A 45 3.76 -6.86 8.06
CA ASP A 45 5.12 -7.36 8.34
C ASP A 45 6.07 -7.37 7.12
N GLY A 46 5.73 -6.70 6.01
CA GLY A 46 6.63 -6.62 4.85
C GLY A 46 6.11 -7.24 3.54
N GLY A 47 4.86 -7.73 3.51
CA GLY A 47 4.29 -8.36 2.32
C GLY A 47 4.91 -9.73 2.01
N ILE A 48 4.85 -10.15 0.74
CA ILE A 48 5.41 -11.44 0.29
C ILE A 48 6.93 -11.31 0.18
N THR A 49 7.65 -11.79 1.18
CA THR A 49 9.12 -11.75 1.23
C THR A 49 9.78 -13.02 0.70
N ALA A 50 9.03 -14.12 0.63
CA ALA A 50 9.46 -15.40 0.09
C ALA A 50 8.53 -15.86 -1.03
N PRO A 51 9.09 -16.40 -2.13
CA PRO A 51 8.26 -17.00 -3.16
C PRO A 51 7.49 -18.22 -2.62
N PRO A 52 6.26 -18.47 -3.09
CA PRO A 52 5.49 -19.63 -2.67
C PRO A 52 6.21 -20.94 -3.03
N ALA A 53 5.93 -22.00 -2.28
CA ALA A 53 6.54 -23.31 -2.51
C ALA A 53 6.32 -23.76 -3.97
N GLY A 54 7.42 -24.06 -4.67
CA GLY A 54 7.38 -24.46 -6.08
C GLY A 54 7.56 -23.34 -7.10
N TYR A 55 7.56 -22.07 -6.69
CA TYR A 55 7.83 -20.96 -7.61
C TYR A 55 9.28 -20.99 -8.08
N LYS A 56 9.46 -21.01 -9.41
CA LYS A 56 10.77 -20.84 -10.05
C LYS A 56 10.74 -19.53 -10.85
N LYS A 57 11.85 -18.80 -10.80
CA LYS A 57 12.01 -17.57 -11.57
C LYS A 57 11.76 -17.85 -13.06
N GLY A 58 10.79 -17.17 -13.64
CA GLY A 58 10.35 -17.38 -15.04
C GLY A 58 9.13 -18.27 -15.22
N MET A 59 8.55 -18.80 -14.13
CA MET A 59 7.22 -19.43 -14.15
C MET A 59 6.12 -18.39 -13.90
N ASP A 60 4.93 -18.66 -14.42
CA ASP A 60 3.72 -17.92 -14.11
C ASP A 60 3.37 -18.03 -12.61
N TYR A 61 2.50 -17.13 -12.16
CA TYR A 61 2.01 -17.13 -10.79
C TYR A 61 1.37 -18.48 -10.45
N ILE A 62 1.84 -19.10 -9.35
CA ILE A 62 1.28 -20.36 -8.85
C ILE A 62 -0.02 -20.01 -8.15
N ASP A 63 -1.13 -20.62 -8.58
CA ASP A 63 -2.41 -20.53 -7.87
C ASP A 63 -2.31 -21.27 -6.53
N PRO A 64 -2.43 -20.57 -5.39
CA PRO A 64 -2.34 -21.20 -4.07
C PRO A 64 -3.63 -21.94 -3.67
N TYR A 65 -4.70 -21.92 -4.48
CA TYR A 65 -6.01 -22.54 -4.16
C TYR A 65 -6.45 -23.65 -5.13
N ALA A 66 -5.59 -24.07 -6.06
CA ALA A 66 -5.88 -25.11 -7.05
C ALA A 66 -5.88 -26.54 -6.47
#